data_AF-A0A6B1BBF2-F1
#
_entry.id   AF-A0A6B1BBF2-F1
#
_cell.length_a   1.000
_cell.length_b   1.000
_cell.length_c   1.000
_cell.angle_alpha   90.00
_cell.angle_beta   90.00
_cell.angle_gamma   90.00
#
_symmetry.space_group_name_H-M   'P 1'
#
loop_
_entity.id
_entity.type
_entity.pdbx_description
1 polymer ?
#
loop_
_entity_poly.entity_id
_entity_poly.type
_entity_poly.pdbx_seq_one_letter_code
_entity_poly.pdbx_strand_id
1 'polypeptide(L)'
;MSSHNVYTSAGPQVTAQQNEDEINQDNGEKLLERLCQQALKGKSTLNDVNKAFVLMEGDNNTETGETIGDGKSAVKRLQNMGYVKDEKKWLTKKGFDTISRMILRNIMQNAKSSGVGEHMTNLRGSGEITMDMTRKYEFGDDPKNLSVHDTLFNAILHHGNNKFPLNVTTQDMAVHETYSDTRAAIVYCIDLSSTMKTKMKDGTSRMESAKRALWGLYGANTKLFPDDSVYIVGFASMAARINPYDIPYLRAFDADEFLHYTNYQAALQLSRSILRNVTSDNKKIILITDGQPSACYV
;
A
#
# COMPACT_ATOMS: atom_id res chain seq x y z
N MET A 1 -60.64 -31.88 14.69
CA MET A 1 -59.27 -31.98 14.16
C MET A 1 -58.55 -30.69 14.52
N SER A 2 -57.69 -30.72 15.54
CA SER A 2 -56.99 -29.53 16.05
C SER A 2 -55.50 -29.72 15.77
N SER A 3 -54.92 -28.81 14.99
CA SER A 3 -53.52 -28.81 14.57
C SER A 3 -52.66 -28.06 15.59
N HIS A 4 -51.80 -28.78 16.31
CA HIS A 4 -50.71 -28.20 17.09
C HIS A 4 -49.48 -28.00 16.19
N ASN A 5 -49.08 -26.74 15.99
CA ASN A 5 -47.76 -26.40 15.46
C ASN A 5 -46.75 -26.40 16.61
N VAL A 6 -45.74 -27.28 16.53
CA VAL A 6 -44.59 -27.29 17.43
C VAL A 6 -43.52 -26.37 16.85
N TYR A 7 -43.27 -25.24 17.51
CA TYR A 7 -42.07 -24.45 17.30
C TYR A 7 -40.87 -25.25 17.83
N THR A 8 -39.98 -25.68 16.95
CA THR A 8 -38.67 -26.24 17.33
C THR A 8 -37.72 -25.08 17.60
N SER A 9 -37.37 -24.85 18.87
CA SER A 9 -36.33 -23.90 19.25
C SER A 9 -34.96 -24.40 18.76
N ALA A 10 -34.22 -23.54 18.07
CA ALA A 10 -32.82 -23.76 17.77
C ALA A 10 -32.03 -23.86 19.08
N GLY A 11 -31.34 -24.98 19.30
CA GLY A 11 -30.58 -25.24 20.51
C GLY A 11 -29.32 -24.36 20.64
N PRO A 12 -28.76 -24.23 21.86
CA PRO A 12 -27.66 -23.31 22.20
C PRO A 12 -26.28 -23.67 21.62
N GLN A 13 -26.16 -24.71 20.78
CA GLN A 13 -24.87 -25.16 20.26
C GLN A 13 -24.37 -24.38 19.03
N VAL A 14 -25.27 -23.80 18.22
CA VAL A 14 -24.87 -23.04 17.02
C VAL A 14 -24.30 -21.66 17.38
N THR A 15 -24.81 -21.05 18.45
CA THR A 15 -24.36 -19.75 18.96
C THR A 15 -23.00 -19.83 19.65
N ALA A 16 -22.64 -20.95 20.27
CA ALA A 16 -21.36 -21.13 20.95
C ALA A 16 -20.18 -21.23 19.97
N GLN A 17 -20.32 -21.97 18.87
CA GLN A 17 -19.28 -22.09 17.84
C GLN A 17 -19.06 -20.77 17.07
N GLN A 18 -20.13 -20.04 16.74
CA GLN A 18 -20.00 -18.72 16.11
C GLN A 18 -19.32 -17.70 17.03
N ASN A 19 -19.63 -17.72 18.34
CA ASN A 19 -18.98 -16.89 19.33
C ASN A 19 -17.50 -17.28 19.54
N GLU A 20 -17.17 -18.58 19.55
CA GLU A 20 -15.77 -19.05 19.68
C GLU A 20 -14.92 -18.68 18.46
N ASP A 21 -15.48 -18.71 17.26
CA ASP A 21 -14.79 -18.30 16.03
C ASP A 21 -14.57 -16.77 15.99
N GLU A 22 -15.56 -15.97 16.39
CA GLU A 22 -15.40 -14.50 16.53
C GLU A 22 -14.38 -14.12 17.62
N ILE A 23 -14.42 -14.79 18.77
CA ILE A 23 -13.44 -14.57 19.87
C ILE A 23 -12.03 -15.01 19.43
N ASN A 24 -11.89 -16.09 18.67
CA ASN A 24 -10.60 -16.51 18.14
C ASN A 24 -10.06 -15.55 17.07
N GLN A 25 -10.95 -14.95 16.28
CA GLN A 25 -10.61 -13.96 15.25
C GLN A 25 -10.18 -12.63 15.87
N ASP A 26 -10.90 -12.13 16.88
CA ASP A 26 -10.56 -10.90 17.64
C ASP A 26 -9.22 -11.06 18.38
N ASN A 27 -8.99 -12.21 19.01
CA ASN A 27 -7.71 -12.51 19.64
C ASN A 27 -6.55 -12.63 18.63
N GLY A 28 -6.82 -13.11 17.40
CA GLY A 28 -5.85 -13.15 16.32
C GLY A 28 -5.46 -11.76 15.81
N GLU A 29 -6.44 -10.85 15.67
CA GLU A 29 -6.20 -9.47 15.22
C GLU A 29 -5.37 -8.69 16.25
N LYS A 30 -5.66 -8.81 17.55
CA LYS A 30 -4.85 -8.20 18.63
C LYS A 30 -3.39 -8.68 18.61
N LEU A 31 -3.16 -9.98 18.36
CA LEU A 31 -1.80 -10.52 18.24
C LEU A 31 -1.07 -9.95 17.01
N LEU A 32 -1.78 -9.77 15.89
CA LEU A 32 -1.23 -9.15 14.69
C LEU A 32 -0.95 -7.66 14.87
N GLU A 33 -1.78 -6.93 15.62
CA GLU A 33 -1.53 -5.53 15.97
C GLU A 33 -0.26 -5.40 16.82
N ARG A 34 -0.10 -6.26 17.83
CA ARG A 34 1.12 -6.33 18.64
C ARG A 34 2.34 -6.65 17.77
N LEU A 35 2.21 -7.62 16.87
CA LEU A 35 3.27 -7.99 15.92
C LEU A 35 3.67 -6.81 15.02
N CYS A 36 2.68 -6.06 14.52
CA CYS A 36 2.87 -4.83 13.75
C CYS A 36 3.68 -3.79 14.54
N GLN A 37 3.31 -3.53 15.80
CA GLN A 37 4.06 -2.60 16.66
C GLN A 37 5.52 -3.03 16.86
N GLN A 38 5.79 -4.33 17.03
CA GLN A 38 7.17 -4.81 17.17
C GLN A 38 7.97 -4.71 15.87
N ALA A 39 7.33 -4.99 14.73
CA ALA A 39 7.92 -4.82 13.41
C ALA A 39 8.33 -3.36 13.16
N LEU A 40 7.44 -2.42 13.47
CA LEU A 40 7.70 -0.99 13.30
C LEU A 40 8.84 -0.49 14.19
N LYS A 41 8.91 -0.97 15.45
CA LYS A 41 10.00 -0.68 16.40
C LYS A 41 11.37 -1.26 15.97
N GLY A 42 11.45 -2.02 14.88
CA GLY A 42 12.71 -2.50 14.31
C GLY A 42 13.34 -3.66 15.07
N LYS A 43 12.52 -4.45 15.79
CA LYS A 43 13.00 -5.67 16.42
C LYS A 43 13.36 -6.71 15.36
N SER A 44 14.65 -6.99 15.27
CA SER A 44 15.21 -7.75 14.16
C SER A 44 15.13 -9.26 14.35
N THR A 45 15.01 -9.75 15.59
CA THR A 45 15.00 -11.19 15.87
C THR A 45 13.66 -11.67 16.43
N LEU A 46 13.33 -12.93 16.17
CA LEU A 46 12.16 -13.59 16.75
C LEU A 46 12.23 -13.63 18.29
N ASN A 47 13.44 -13.67 18.85
CA ASN A 47 13.65 -13.60 20.30
C ASN A 47 13.26 -12.24 20.89
N ASP A 48 13.58 -11.14 20.19
CA ASP A 48 13.19 -9.80 20.64
C ASP A 48 11.66 -9.61 20.61
N VAL A 49 11.02 -10.24 19.63
CA VAL A 49 9.56 -10.29 19.49
C VAL A 49 8.97 -11.11 20.64
N ASN A 50 9.45 -12.33 20.88
CA ASN A 50 9.04 -13.18 22.01
C ASN A 50 9.13 -12.44 23.35
N LYS A 51 10.29 -11.81 23.63
CA LYS A 51 10.49 -11.01 24.85
C LYS A 51 9.49 -9.86 24.95
N ALA A 52 9.15 -9.22 23.82
CA ALA A 52 8.16 -8.15 23.79
C ALA A 52 6.78 -8.62 24.21
N PHE A 53 6.36 -9.79 23.70
CA PHE A 53 5.07 -10.37 24.03
C PHE A 53 4.98 -10.70 25.52
N VAL A 54 6.05 -11.28 26.10
CA VAL A 54 6.11 -11.57 27.54
C VAL A 54 6.01 -10.30 28.39
N LEU A 55 6.79 -9.26 28.07
CA LEU A 55 6.81 -8.01 28.84
C LEU A 55 5.45 -7.28 28.82
N MET A 56 4.75 -7.31 27.68
CA MET A 56 3.42 -6.70 27.55
C MET A 56 2.30 -7.50 28.22
N GLU A 57 2.47 -8.81 28.43
CA GLU A 57 1.51 -9.62 29.20
C GLU A 57 1.70 -9.44 30.71
N GLY A 58 2.94 -9.19 31.17
CA GLY A 58 3.24 -8.86 32.56
C GLY A 58 2.61 -7.56 33.06
N ASP A 59 2.44 -6.55 32.20
CA ASP A 59 1.83 -5.25 32.55
C ASP A 59 0.30 -5.32 32.71
N ASN A 60 -0.37 -6.36 32.19
CA ASN A 60 -1.83 -6.50 32.27
C ASN A 60 -2.31 -7.34 33.48
N ASN A 61 -1.40 -7.93 34.27
CA ASN A 61 -1.72 -8.89 35.34
C ASN A 61 -1.54 -8.31 36.75
N THR A 62 -2.15 -7.15 37.07
CA THR A 62 -2.34 -6.73 38.47
C THR A 62 -3.66 -7.16 39.09
N GLU A 63 -4.59 -7.76 38.35
CA GLU A 63 -5.86 -8.23 38.91
C GLU A 63 -6.29 -9.57 38.29
N THR A 64 -5.70 -10.66 38.75
CA THR A 64 -6.25 -12.04 38.90
C THR A 64 -5.10 -13.05 38.86
N GLY A 65 -4.93 -13.79 39.95
CA GLY A 65 -3.85 -14.75 40.15
C GLY A 65 -4.07 -16.07 39.42
N GLU A 66 -4.00 -16.06 38.09
CA GLU A 66 -3.75 -17.27 37.31
C GLU A 66 -2.43 -17.15 36.53
N THR A 67 -1.65 -18.21 36.61
CA THR A 67 -0.21 -18.23 36.35
C THR A 67 0.09 -18.49 34.87
N ILE A 68 1.03 -17.71 34.32
CA ILE A 68 1.86 -18.00 33.13
C ILE A 68 1.18 -17.77 31.76
N GLY A 69 1.12 -16.50 31.33
CA GLY A 69 1.04 -16.11 29.92
C GLY A 69 2.41 -16.24 29.27
N ASP A 70 2.71 -17.41 28.70
CA ASP A 70 4.00 -17.66 28.05
C ASP A 70 3.97 -16.98 26.68
N GLY A 71 4.69 -15.86 26.47
CA GLY A 71 4.78 -15.20 25.16
C GLY A 71 5.28 -16.11 24.02
N LYS A 72 5.85 -17.28 24.35
CA LYS A 72 6.10 -18.38 23.40
C LYS A 72 4.81 -18.95 22.80
N SER A 73 3.72 -19.00 23.55
CA SER A 73 2.40 -19.45 23.09
C SER A 73 1.83 -18.52 22.01
N ALA A 74 1.98 -17.21 22.18
CA ALA A 74 1.54 -16.20 21.22
C ALA A 74 2.28 -16.31 19.88
N VAL A 75 3.62 -16.41 19.93
CA VAL A 75 4.42 -16.58 18.71
C VAL A 75 4.17 -17.93 18.05
N LYS A 76 4.00 -19.01 18.82
CA LYS A 76 3.63 -20.32 18.29
C LYS A 76 2.27 -20.31 17.60
N ARG A 77 1.30 -19.57 18.14
CA ARG A 77 0.00 -19.36 17.49
C ARG A 77 0.14 -18.58 16.17
N LEU A 78 0.95 -17.53 16.13
CA LEU A 78 1.25 -16.78 14.90
C LEU A 78 2.00 -17.62 13.86
N GLN A 79 2.87 -18.53 14.30
CA GLN A 79 3.53 -19.52 13.43
C GLN A 79 2.51 -20.52 12.86
N ASN A 80 1.63 -21.07 13.70
CA ASN A 80 0.57 -21.99 13.26
C ASN A 80 -0.40 -21.33 12.25
N MET A 81 -0.68 -20.03 12.41
CA MET A 81 -1.47 -19.24 11.46
C MET A 81 -0.72 -18.89 10.17
N GLY A 82 0.59 -19.16 10.12
CA GLY A 82 1.45 -18.91 8.97
C GLY A 82 1.86 -17.46 8.77
N TYR A 83 1.82 -16.62 9.82
CA TYR A 83 2.25 -15.22 9.75
C TYR A 83 3.73 -15.05 10.04
N VAL A 84 4.29 -15.91 10.91
CA VAL A 84 5.66 -15.85 11.39
C VAL A 84 6.38 -17.17 11.09
N LYS A 85 7.69 -17.12 10.87
CA LYS A 85 8.59 -18.25 10.67
C LYS A 85 9.85 -18.12 11.52
N ASP A 86 10.50 -19.25 11.80
CA ASP A 86 11.72 -19.30 12.62
C ASP A 86 12.97 -19.03 11.76
N GLU A 87 13.12 -17.78 11.34
CA GLU A 87 14.26 -17.29 10.58
C GLU A 87 14.67 -15.89 11.05
N LYS A 88 15.85 -15.42 10.63
CA LYS A 88 16.29 -14.04 10.88
C LYS A 88 15.25 -13.01 10.40
N LYS A 89 14.67 -13.25 9.22
CA LYS A 89 13.51 -12.49 8.72
C LYS A 89 12.24 -13.26 9.06
N TRP A 90 11.76 -13.03 10.27
CA TRP A 90 10.72 -13.84 10.89
C TRP A 90 9.31 -13.63 10.30
N LEU A 91 9.08 -12.55 9.55
CA LEU A 91 7.79 -12.27 8.92
C LEU A 91 7.66 -13.02 7.58
N THR A 92 6.54 -13.74 7.40
CA THR A 92 6.19 -14.36 6.12
C THR A 92 5.56 -13.35 5.16
N LYS A 93 5.42 -13.69 3.87
CA LYS A 93 4.65 -12.87 2.91
C LYS A 93 3.21 -12.63 3.39
N LYS A 94 2.55 -13.67 3.90
CA LYS A 94 1.18 -13.58 4.45
C LYS A 94 1.12 -12.59 5.62
N GLY A 95 2.08 -12.66 6.54
CA GLY A 95 2.21 -11.71 7.65
C GLY A 95 2.45 -10.29 7.15
N PHE A 96 3.34 -10.15 6.17
CA PHE A 96 3.69 -8.86 5.59
C PHE A 96 2.47 -8.16 4.96
N ASP A 97 1.75 -8.87 4.10
CA ASP A 97 0.58 -8.32 3.39
C ASP A 97 -0.58 -8.01 4.35
N THR A 98 -0.79 -8.85 5.37
CA THR A 98 -1.84 -8.61 6.37
C THR A 98 -1.54 -7.38 7.23
N ILE A 99 -0.31 -7.24 7.72
CA ILE A 99 0.08 -6.05 8.49
C ILE A 99 -0.01 -4.79 7.61
N SER A 100 0.41 -4.87 6.35
CA SER A 100 0.30 -3.74 5.41
C SER A 100 -1.14 -3.25 5.26
N ARG A 101 -2.12 -4.17 5.13
CA ARG A 101 -3.55 -3.84 5.10
C ARG A 101 -4.02 -3.19 6.39
N MET A 102 -3.57 -3.67 7.55
CA MET A 102 -3.92 -3.10 8.86
C MET A 102 -3.37 -1.68 9.00
N ILE A 103 -2.12 -1.44 8.61
CA ILE A 103 -1.50 -0.12 8.59
C ILE A 103 -2.33 0.83 7.72
N LEU A 104 -2.65 0.43 6.49
CA LEU A 104 -3.42 1.25 5.57
C LEU A 104 -4.81 1.58 6.13
N ARG A 105 -5.50 0.58 6.71
CA ARG A 105 -6.81 0.78 7.36
C ARG A 105 -6.72 1.81 8.48
N ASN A 106 -5.71 1.71 9.34
CA ASN A 106 -5.52 2.63 10.47
C ASN A 106 -5.22 4.06 9.99
N ILE A 107 -4.36 4.22 8.97
CA ILE A 107 -4.07 5.52 8.36
C ILE A 107 -5.34 6.13 7.78
N MET A 108 -6.14 5.36 7.04
CA MET A 108 -7.38 5.85 6.40
C MET A 108 -8.47 6.20 7.41
N GLN A 109 -8.58 5.47 8.52
CA GLN A 109 -9.50 5.82 9.62
C GLN A 109 -9.16 7.18 10.22
N ASN A 110 -7.87 7.44 10.47
CA ASN A 110 -7.42 8.74 10.96
C ASN A 110 -7.57 9.86 9.91
N ALA A 111 -7.39 9.54 8.62
CA ALA A 111 -7.53 10.50 7.53
C ALA A 111 -8.98 10.94 7.29
N LYS A 112 -9.98 10.06 7.44
CA LYS A 112 -11.41 10.40 7.28
C LYS A 112 -11.91 11.47 8.26
N SER A 113 -11.19 11.69 9.37
CA SER A 113 -11.45 12.79 10.30
C SER A 113 -11.06 14.17 9.76
N SER A 114 -10.29 14.23 8.66
CA SER A 114 -9.82 15.45 8.00
C SER A 114 -10.43 15.51 6.60
N GLY A 115 -11.20 16.56 6.31
CA GLY A 115 -12.10 16.71 5.15
C GLY A 115 -11.64 16.14 3.80
N VAL A 116 -12.60 15.55 3.08
CA VAL A 116 -12.48 14.95 1.75
C VAL A 116 -12.16 16.03 0.70
N GLY A 117 -10.99 15.91 0.06
CA GLY A 117 -10.68 16.56 -1.21
C GLY A 117 -10.47 15.47 -2.27
N GLU A 118 -11.40 15.35 -3.21
CA GLU A 118 -11.30 14.42 -4.34
C GLU A 118 -10.24 14.92 -5.32
N HIS A 119 -9.11 14.22 -5.42
CA HIS A 119 -8.16 14.41 -6.53
C HIS A 119 -8.48 13.40 -7.64
N MET A 120 -9.50 13.69 -8.46
CA MET A 120 -9.58 13.10 -9.79
C MET A 120 -8.70 13.91 -10.73
N THR A 121 -7.69 13.28 -11.30
CA THR A 121 -6.84 13.89 -12.34
C THR A 121 -7.52 13.79 -13.70
N ASN A 122 -7.77 14.94 -14.34
CA ASN A 122 -8.34 15.08 -15.69
C ASN A 122 -7.28 14.89 -16.82
N LEU A 123 -6.54 13.78 -16.82
CA LEU A 123 -5.59 13.50 -17.90
C LEU A 123 -6.21 12.58 -18.96
N ARG A 124 -6.58 13.16 -20.11
CA ARG A 124 -7.07 12.48 -21.32
C ARG A 124 -5.87 12.08 -22.20
N GLY A 125 -5.86 10.88 -22.78
CA GLY A 125 -4.77 10.44 -23.64
C GLY A 125 -4.91 9.02 -24.19
N SER A 126 -3.98 8.61 -25.06
CA SER A 126 -4.00 7.34 -25.79
C SER A 126 -3.76 6.13 -24.87
N GLY A 127 -4.80 5.38 -24.54
CA GLY A 127 -4.63 4.03 -24.00
C GLY A 127 -5.70 3.08 -24.51
N GLU A 128 -5.82 1.91 -23.89
CA GLU A 128 -6.49 0.75 -24.50
C GLU A 128 -8.00 0.70 -24.21
N ILE A 129 -8.45 1.40 -23.16
CA ILE A 129 -9.86 1.42 -22.76
C ILE A 129 -10.55 2.60 -23.44
N THR A 130 -11.43 2.28 -24.38
CA THR A 130 -12.31 3.22 -25.08
C THR A 130 -13.39 3.75 -24.13
N MET A 131 -13.52 5.08 -24.03
CA MET A 131 -14.63 5.74 -23.33
C MET A 131 -15.84 5.86 -24.26
N ASP A 132 -17.04 5.91 -23.67
CA ASP A 132 -18.28 6.23 -24.39
C ASP A 132 -18.31 7.69 -24.87
N MET A 133 -17.46 8.56 -24.33
CA MET A 133 -17.36 9.94 -24.77
C MET A 133 -16.55 10.03 -26.06
N THR A 134 -17.08 10.77 -27.03
CA THR A 134 -16.41 11.03 -28.31
C THR A 134 -15.98 12.49 -28.45
N ARG A 135 -14.92 12.70 -29.23
CA ARG A 135 -14.46 14.02 -29.66
C ARG A 135 -14.27 14.04 -31.18
N LYS A 136 -14.11 15.24 -31.75
CA LYS A 136 -13.78 15.38 -33.18
C LYS A 136 -12.45 14.71 -33.51
N TYR A 137 -12.41 14.05 -34.66
CA TYR A 137 -11.19 13.48 -35.21
C TYR A 137 -10.15 14.56 -35.50
N GLU A 138 -8.91 14.32 -35.10
CA GLU A 138 -7.74 15.12 -35.46
C GLU A 138 -6.73 14.27 -36.24
N PHE A 139 -5.98 14.92 -37.14
CA PHE A 139 -5.01 14.20 -37.96
C PHE A 139 -3.93 13.56 -37.10
N GLY A 140 -3.83 12.23 -37.16
CA GLY A 140 -2.92 11.42 -36.32
C GLY A 140 -3.64 10.50 -35.33
N ASP A 141 -4.96 10.64 -35.15
CA ASP A 141 -5.75 9.73 -34.35
C ASP A 141 -5.80 8.31 -34.95
N ASP A 142 -5.73 7.29 -34.08
CA ASP A 142 -5.78 5.87 -34.48
C ASP A 142 -7.17 5.54 -35.07
N PRO A 143 -7.25 5.05 -36.32
CA PRO A 143 -8.50 4.63 -36.95
C PRO A 143 -9.31 3.59 -36.15
N LYS A 144 -8.65 2.81 -35.27
CA LYS A 144 -9.33 1.84 -34.40
C LYS A 144 -10.31 2.47 -33.42
N ASN A 145 -10.08 3.73 -33.04
CA ASN A 145 -10.91 4.45 -32.08
C ASN A 145 -12.04 5.25 -32.76
N LEU A 146 -12.23 5.11 -34.07
CA LEU A 146 -13.27 5.85 -34.80
C LEU A 146 -14.68 5.40 -34.38
N SER A 147 -15.49 6.34 -33.90
CA SER A 147 -16.91 6.10 -33.63
C SER A 147 -17.69 6.13 -34.95
N VAL A 148 -18.08 4.96 -35.44
CA VAL A 148 -18.91 4.85 -36.65
C VAL A 148 -20.28 5.49 -36.41
N HIS A 149 -20.86 5.27 -35.23
CA HIS A 149 -22.17 5.81 -34.87
C HIS A 149 -22.19 7.35 -34.93
N ASP A 150 -21.30 8.01 -34.17
CA ASP A 150 -21.30 9.47 -34.09
C ASP A 150 -20.82 10.09 -35.40
N THR A 151 -19.93 9.42 -36.13
CA THR A 151 -19.52 9.87 -37.47
C THR A 151 -20.68 9.90 -38.46
N LEU A 152 -21.49 8.83 -38.51
CA LEU A 152 -22.68 8.83 -39.37
C LEU A 152 -23.74 9.82 -38.88
N PHE A 153 -23.95 9.90 -37.57
CA PHE A 153 -24.91 10.84 -36.98
C PHE A 153 -24.53 12.30 -37.31
N ASN A 154 -23.26 12.66 -37.16
CA ASN A 154 -22.74 13.98 -37.53
C ASN A 154 -22.90 14.25 -39.03
N ALA A 155 -22.59 13.27 -39.89
CA ALA A 155 -22.73 13.42 -41.34
C ALA A 155 -24.20 13.64 -41.76
N ILE A 156 -25.16 12.95 -41.12
CA ILE A 156 -26.59 13.15 -41.35
C ILE A 156 -27.01 14.56 -40.91
N LEU A 157 -26.59 14.98 -39.72
CA LEU A 157 -26.88 16.33 -39.20
C LEU A 157 -26.29 17.43 -40.09
N HIS A 158 -25.06 17.24 -40.57
CA HIS A 158 -24.34 18.22 -41.38
C HIS A 158 -24.96 18.38 -42.77
N HIS A 159 -25.36 17.27 -43.41
CA HIS A 159 -25.90 17.31 -44.76
C HIS A 159 -27.41 17.55 -44.84
N GLY A 160 -28.18 17.29 -43.77
CA GLY A 160 -29.60 17.63 -43.59
C GLY A 160 -30.60 17.00 -44.57
N ASN A 161 -30.11 16.53 -45.72
CA ASN A 161 -30.84 15.86 -46.78
C ASN A 161 -30.40 14.40 -46.75
N ASN A 162 -31.30 13.51 -46.31
CA ASN A 162 -31.14 12.05 -46.26
C ASN A 162 -31.01 11.39 -47.66
N LYS A 163 -30.18 11.94 -48.55
CA LYS A 163 -29.90 11.40 -49.87
C LYS A 163 -28.74 10.41 -49.76
N PHE A 164 -28.97 9.19 -50.23
CA PHE A 164 -27.95 8.16 -50.32
C PHE A 164 -27.31 8.16 -51.72
N PRO A 165 -26.00 7.92 -51.83
CA PRO A 165 -25.06 7.60 -50.74
C PRO A 165 -24.75 8.79 -49.83
N LEU A 166 -24.60 8.53 -48.53
CA LEU A 166 -24.22 9.53 -47.53
C LEU A 166 -22.79 9.99 -47.81
N ASN A 167 -22.59 11.29 -47.99
CA ASN A 167 -21.25 11.85 -48.08
C ASN A 167 -20.70 12.06 -46.67
N VAL A 168 -19.58 11.42 -46.32
CA VAL A 168 -18.95 11.54 -45.00
C VAL A 168 -17.63 12.28 -45.19
N THR A 169 -17.47 13.40 -44.50
CA THR A 169 -16.25 14.22 -44.53
C THR A 169 -15.44 14.05 -43.25
N THR A 170 -14.17 14.44 -43.28
CA THR A 170 -13.29 14.42 -42.09
C THR A 170 -13.83 15.24 -40.92
N GLN A 171 -14.69 16.22 -41.18
CA GLN A 171 -15.31 17.08 -40.18
C GLN A 171 -16.44 16.37 -39.42
N ASP A 172 -17.02 15.34 -40.04
CA ASP A 172 -18.08 14.52 -39.44
C ASP A 172 -17.48 13.42 -38.55
N MET A 173 -16.21 13.07 -38.78
CA MET A 173 -15.52 12.00 -38.08
C MET A 173 -15.36 12.31 -36.59
N ALA A 174 -15.79 11.35 -35.77
CA ALA A 174 -15.67 11.37 -34.32
C ALA A 174 -14.84 10.16 -33.86
N VAL A 175 -13.98 10.37 -32.88
CA VAL A 175 -13.18 9.32 -32.24
C VAL A 175 -13.59 9.19 -30.79
N HIS A 176 -13.66 7.96 -30.32
CA HIS A 176 -13.78 7.68 -28.90
C HIS A 176 -12.50 8.14 -28.18
N GLU A 177 -12.67 8.85 -27.07
CA GLU A 177 -11.55 9.11 -26.18
C GLU A 177 -11.10 7.80 -25.54
N THR A 178 -9.82 7.67 -25.26
CA THR A 178 -9.29 6.52 -24.52
C THR A 178 -8.76 6.97 -23.16
N TYR A 179 -8.77 6.07 -22.19
CA TYR A 179 -8.04 6.30 -20.94
C TYR A 179 -6.56 6.10 -21.21
N SER A 180 -5.73 7.07 -20.84
CA SER A 180 -4.29 6.85 -20.78
C SER A 180 -3.98 5.99 -19.55
N ASP A 181 -3.78 4.69 -19.77
CA ASP A 181 -3.29 3.77 -18.75
C ASP A 181 -1.79 4.02 -18.54
N THR A 182 -1.47 5.19 -17.97
CA THR A 182 -0.07 5.52 -17.67
C THR A 182 0.38 4.74 -16.45
N ARG A 183 0.84 3.50 -16.68
CA ARG A 183 1.60 2.72 -15.69
C ARG A 183 2.66 3.62 -15.08
N ALA A 184 2.69 3.72 -13.76
CA ALA A 184 3.68 4.52 -13.07
C ALA A 184 4.90 3.67 -12.69
N ALA A 185 6.07 4.30 -12.72
CA ALA A 185 7.28 3.76 -12.14
C ALA A 185 7.67 4.62 -10.94
N ILE A 186 7.59 4.04 -9.73
CA ILE A 186 7.72 4.77 -8.47
C ILE A 186 8.93 4.23 -7.72
N VAL A 187 9.82 5.13 -7.30
CA VAL A 187 10.89 4.82 -6.34
C VAL A 187 10.59 5.50 -5.02
N TYR A 188 10.35 4.70 -3.98
CA TYR A 188 10.28 5.18 -2.61
C TYR A 188 11.68 5.21 -1.99
N CYS A 189 12.13 6.39 -1.60
CA CYS A 189 13.38 6.59 -0.90
C CYS A 189 13.10 6.76 0.60
N ILE A 190 13.66 5.92 1.46
CA ILE A 190 13.55 6.04 2.90
C ILE A 190 14.88 6.46 3.51
N ASP A 191 14.85 7.53 4.31
CA ASP A 191 16.01 8.01 5.05
C ASP A 191 16.33 7.05 6.21
N LEU A 192 17.60 6.67 6.30
CA LEU A 192 18.20 5.82 7.32
C LEU A 192 19.26 6.56 8.13
N SER A 193 19.39 7.88 7.97
CA SER A 193 20.30 8.74 8.74
C SER A 193 20.04 8.69 10.24
N SER A 194 20.99 9.18 11.04
CA SER A 194 20.87 9.14 12.50
C SER A 194 19.74 10.01 13.06
N THR A 195 19.30 11.04 12.35
CA THR A 195 18.17 11.91 12.77
C THR A 195 16.87 11.12 12.88
N MET A 196 16.71 10.09 12.06
CA MET A 196 15.53 9.23 12.05
C MET A 196 15.36 8.41 13.34
N LYS A 197 16.39 8.28 14.18
CA LYS A 197 16.26 7.65 15.52
C LYS A 197 15.54 8.52 16.53
N THR A 198 15.48 9.83 16.31
CA THR A 198 14.86 10.75 17.26
C THR A 198 13.39 10.41 17.48
N LYS A 199 12.97 10.41 18.74
CA LYS A 199 11.56 10.25 19.12
C LYS A 199 10.80 11.55 18.95
N MET A 200 9.59 11.46 18.44
CA MET A 200 8.66 12.56 18.34
C MET A 200 7.86 12.72 19.65
N LYS A 201 7.03 13.76 19.73
CA LYS A 201 6.24 14.10 20.94
C LYS A 201 5.27 12.99 21.36
N ASP A 202 4.81 12.19 20.41
CA ASP A 202 3.93 11.05 20.61
C ASP A 202 4.66 9.79 21.12
N GLY A 203 5.98 9.86 21.33
CA GLY A 203 6.81 8.75 21.79
C GLY A 203 7.26 7.79 20.69
N THR A 204 6.78 7.95 19.45
CA THR A 204 7.21 7.13 18.30
C THR A 204 8.51 7.65 17.71
N SER A 205 9.33 6.77 17.15
CA SER A 205 10.53 7.21 16.40
C SER A 205 10.14 7.66 15.00
N ARG A 206 10.90 8.60 14.43
CA ARG A 206 10.69 9.04 13.04
C ARG A 206 10.88 7.88 12.05
N MET A 207 11.84 7.00 12.32
CA MET A 207 12.02 5.73 11.60
C MET A 207 10.77 4.85 11.64
N GLU A 208 10.13 4.69 12.81
CA GLU A 208 8.89 3.91 12.93
C GLU A 208 7.76 4.51 12.07
N SER A 209 7.59 5.83 12.10
CA SER A 209 6.60 6.52 11.28
C SER A 209 6.90 6.45 9.79
N ALA A 210 8.18 6.57 9.41
CA ALA A 210 8.63 6.41 8.03
C ALA A 210 8.40 4.99 7.49
N LYS A 211 8.71 3.95 8.28
CA LYS A 211 8.37 2.56 7.94
C LYS A 211 6.88 2.37 7.77
N ARG A 212 6.07 2.92 8.69
CA ARG A 212 4.61 2.83 8.62
C ARG A 212 4.08 3.45 7.33
N ALA A 213 4.56 4.64 6.99
CA ALA A 213 4.22 5.32 5.74
C ALA A 213 4.66 4.50 4.52
N LEU A 214 5.93 4.08 4.46
CA LEU A 214 6.48 3.30 3.36
C LEU A 214 5.73 1.98 3.15
N TRP A 215 5.45 1.25 4.23
CA TRP A 215 4.78 -0.05 4.17
C TRP A 215 3.31 0.09 3.78
N GLY A 216 2.63 1.11 4.27
CA GLY A 216 1.27 1.45 3.86
C GLY A 216 1.21 1.84 2.39
N LEU A 217 2.12 2.71 1.93
CA LEU A 217 2.21 3.15 0.53
C LEU A 217 2.51 1.98 -0.40
N TYR A 218 3.51 1.15 -0.07
CA TYR A 218 3.85 -0.03 -0.85
C TYR A 218 2.67 -1.01 -0.96
N GLY A 219 1.97 -1.26 0.16
CA GLY A 219 0.78 -2.10 0.18
C GLY A 219 -0.38 -1.53 -0.63
N ALA A 220 -0.63 -0.22 -0.51
CA ALA A 220 -1.66 0.46 -1.29
C ALA A 220 -1.36 0.38 -2.78
N ASN A 221 -0.12 0.68 -3.19
CA ASN A 221 0.29 0.60 -4.59
C ASN A 221 0.16 -0.82 -5.16
N THR A 222 0.76 -1.81 -4.50
CA THR A 222 0.69 -3.20 -4.99
C THR A 222 -0.73 -3.76 -5.03
N LYS A 223 -1.66 -3.21 -4.22
CA LYS A 223 -3.05 -3.64 -4.20
C LYS A 223 -3.94 -2.90 -5.18
N LEU A 224 -3.78 -1.58 -5.31
CA LEU A 224 -4.63 -0.71 -6.13
C LEU A 224 -4.10 -0.59 -7.56
N PHE A 225 -2.79 -0.63 -7.75
CA PHE A 225 -2.10 -0.44 -9.02
C PHE A 225 -1.09 -1.60 -9.24
N PRO A 226 -1.56 -2.83 -9.49
CA PRO A 226 -0.70 -4.01 -9.62
C PRO A 226 0.26 -3.93 -10.82
N ASP A 227 -0.06 -3.13 -11.84
CA ASP A 227 0.76 -2.94 -13.04
C ASP A 227 1.85 -1.86 -12.87
N ASP A 228 1.86 -1.15 -11.74
CA ASP A 228 2.90 -0.16 -11.43
C ASP A 228 4.22 -0.83 -11.05
N SER A 229 5.32 -0.25 -11.53
CA SER A 229 6.67 -0.68 -11.15
C SER A 229 7.11 0.06 -9.89
N VAL A 230 7.18 -0.65 -8.76
CA VAL A 230 7.54 -0.07 -7.47
C VAL A 230 8.92 -0.55 -7.00
N TYR A 231 9.80 0.40 -6.66
CA TYR A 231 11.13 0.14 -6.12
C TYR A 231 11.35 0.87 -4.81
N ILE A 232 12.26 0.35 -3.98
CA ILE A 232 12.62 0.97 -2.71
C ILE A 232 14.12 1.19 -2.65
N VAL A 233 14.50 2.38 -2.21
CA VAL A 233 15.88 2.81 -1.96
C VAL A 233 16.00 3.24 -0.51
N GLY A 234 16.95 2.67 0.22
CA GLY A 234 17.37 3.19 1.51
C GLY A 234 18.54 4.11 1.31
N PHE A 235 18.55 5.26 1.96
CA PHE A 235 19.67 6.17 1.86
C PHE A 235 20.04 6.76 3.21
N ALA A 236 21.33 7.03 3.37
CA ALA A 236 21.88 7.90 4.38
C ALA A 236 23.07 8.58 3.70
N SER A 237 24.33 8.33 4.10
CA SER A 237 25.50 8.87 3.37
C SER A 237 25.65 8.22 1.99
N MET A 238 25.24 6.95 1.87
CA MET A 238 25.17 6.17 0.64
C MET A 238 23.72 5.73 0.40
N ALA A 239 23.40 5.30 -0.83
CA ALA A 239 22.09 4.76 -1.19
C ALA A 239 22.20 3.32 -1.70
N ALA A 240 21.25 2.48 -1.32
CA ALA A 240 21.17 1.08 -1.72
C ALA A 240 19.73 0.65 -2.03
N ARG A 241 19.57 -0.34 -2.92
CA ARG A 241 18.26 -0.94 -3.18
C ARG A 241 17.84 -1.79 -1.97
N ILE A 242 16.58 -1.66 -1.61
CA ILE A 242 15.96 -2.44 -0.53
C ILE A 242 14.91 -3.37 -1.14
N ASN A 243 14.89 -4.62 -0.68
CA ASN A 243 13.78 -5.52 -0.96
C ASN A 243 12.55 -5.05 -0.16
N PRO A 244 11.35 -4.91 -0.77
CA PRO A 244 10.15 -4.51 -0.03
C PRO A 244 9.84 -5.33 1.22
N TYR A 245 10.12 -6.63 1.20
CA TYR A 245 9.93 -7.48 2.39
C TYR A 245 10.89 -7.17 3.54
N ASP A 246 11.88 -6.30 3.31
CA ASP A 246 12.84 -5.86 4.30
C ASP A 246 12.43 -4.60 5.07
N ILE A 247 11.34 -3.91 4.66
CA ILE A 247 10.81 -2.71 5.33
C ILE A 247 10.72 -2.87 6.86
N PRO A 248 10.19 -3.97 7.42
CA PRO A 248 10.09 -4.15 8.88
C PRO A 248 11.44 -4.08 9.59
N TYR A 249 12.49 -4.58 8.94
CA TYR A 249 13.82 -4.76 9.54
C TYR A 249 14.76 -3.59 9.31
N LEU A 250 14.31 -2.53 8.60
CA LEU A 250 15.12 -1.33 8.41
C LEU A 250 15.45 -0.68 9.76
N ARG A 251 16.62 -0.07 9.85
CA ARG A 251 17.05 0.68 11.02
C ARG A 251 17.79 1.93 10.57
N ALA A 252 17.63 3.01 11.32
CA ALA A 252 18.50 4.16 11.19
C ALA A 252 19.90 3.78 11.67
N PHE A 253 20.90 4.41 11.07
CA PHE A 253 22.29 4.37 11.51
C PHE A 253 22.46 5.10 12.84
N ASP A 254 23.37 4.64 13.67
CA ASP A 254 23.82 5.39 14.84
C ASP A 254 24.69 6.58 14.43
N ALA A 255 24.77 7.62 15.28
CA ALA A 255 25.51 8.84 14.97
C ALA A 255 27.04 8.64 14.90
N ASP A 256 27.54 7.55 15.49
CA ASP A 256 28.93 7.11 15.41
C ASP A 256 29.23 6.29 14.16
N GLU A 257 28.21 5.82 13.42
CA GLU A 257 28.42 5.11 12.16
C GLU A 257 28.81 6.10 11.04
N PHE A 258 29.79 5.73 10.22
CA PHE A 258 30.25 6.58 9.10
C PHE A 258 29.13 7.00 8.13
N LEU A 259 28.08 6.17 8.03
CA LEU A 259 26.98 6.38 7.09
C LEU A 259 25.84 7.26 7.62
N HIS A 260 25.98 7.90 8.78
CA HIS A 260 24.86 8.56 9.47
C HIS A 260 24.30 9.84 8.83
N TYR A 261 24.99 10.46 7.88
CA TYR A 261 24.54 11.70 7.21
C TYR A 261 23.37 11.47 6.24
N THR A 262 22.73 12.56 5.82
CA THR A 262 21.56 12.57 4.91
C THR A 262 22.00 13.03 3.51
N ASN A 263 22.19 12.09 2.57
CA ASN A 263 22.66 12.38 1.21
C ASN A 263 21.53 12.21 0.17
N TYR A 264 20.84 13.30 -0.16
CA TYR A 264 19.80 13.31 -1.19
C TYR A 264 20.35 13.05 -2.59
N GLN A 265 21.57 13.48 -2.88
CA GLN A 265 22.20 13.23 -4.17
C GLN A 265 22.37 11.73 -4.41
N ALA A 266 22.84 10.97 -3.42
CA ALA A 266 22.96 9.51 -3.52
C ALA A 266 21.60 8.84 -3.79
N ALA A 267 20.57 9.23 -3.02
CA ALA A 267 19.21 8.69 -3.19
C ALA A 267 18.65 8.97 -4.59
N LEU A 268 18.76 10.22 -5.06
CA LEU A 268 18.24 10.65 -6.35
C LEU A 268 19.03 10.06 -7.52
N GLN A 269 20.36 9.96 -7.41
CA GLN A 269 21.19 9.32 -8.44
C GLN A 269 20.82 7.85 -8.62
N LEU A 270 20.72 7.09 -7.53
CA LEU A 270 20.33 5.67 -7.60
C LEU A 270 18.90 5.52 -8.14
N SER A 271 17.97 6.36 -7.69
CA SER A 271 16.58 6.35 -8.15
C SER A 271 16.46 6.64 -9.65
N ARG A 272 17.20 7.64 -10.14
CA ARG A 272 17.25 7.95 -11.58
C ARG A 272 17.86 6.80 -12.39
N SER A 273 18.89 6.15 -11.86
CA SER A 273 19.49 4.96 -12.50
C SER A 273 18.49 3.80 -12.60
N ILE A 274 17.72 3.54 -11.53
CA ILE A 274 16.62 2.56 -11.54
C ILE A 274 15.58 2.92 -12.61
N LEU A 275 15.07 4.14 -12.57
CA LEU A 275 13.99 4.61 -13.44
C LEU A 275 14.38 4.76 -14.90
N ARG A 276 15.68 4.92 -15.20
CA ARG A 276 16.18 4.97 -16.59
C ARG A 276 15.90 3.67 -17.35
N ASN A 277 15.88 2.54 -16.65
CA ASN A 277 15.68 1.21 -17.25
C ASN A 277 14.20 0.78 -17.31
N VAL A 278 13.27 1.64 -16.86
CA VAL A 278 11.83 1.36 -16.89
C VAL A 278 11.18 2.06 -18.09
N THR A 279 10.28 1.34 -18.76
CA THR A 279 9.59 1.80 -19.98
C THR A 279 8.47 2.80 -19.71
N SER A 280 7.91 2.82 -18.50
CA SER A 280 6.84 3.75 -18.11
C SER A 280 7.25 5.22 -18.24
N ASP A 281 6.44 6.05 -18.90
CA ASP A 281 6.70 7.49 -19.01
C ASP A 281 6.43 8.23 -17.69
N ASN A 282 5.48 7.75 -16.90
CA ASN A 282 5.12 8.34 -15.61
C ASN A 282 6.08 7.89 -14.50
N LYS A 283 7.21 8.59 -14.36
CA LYS A 283 8.27 8.27 -13.37
C LYS A 283 8.18 9.18 -12.15
N LYS A 284 8.09 8.61 -10.95
CA LYS A 284 8.02 9.35 -9.67
C LYS A 284 9.12 8.89 -8.71
N ILE A 285 9.67 9.84 -7.97
CA ILE A 285 10.56 9.57 -6.84
C ILE A 285 9.92 10.22 -5.61
N ILE A 286 9.70 9.44 -4.56
CA ILE A 286 9.07 9.90 -3.32
C ILE A 286 10.09 9.75 -2.20
N LEU A 287 10.46 10.84 -1.54
CA LEU A 287 11.40 10.84 -0.41
C LEU A 287 10.63 10.85 0.91
N ILE A 288 10.97 9.92 1.80
CA ILE A 288 10.45 9.79 3.17
C ILE A 288 11.62 10.08 4.11
N THR A 289 11.63 11.28 4.69
CA THR A 289 12.77 11.85 5.42
C THR A 289 12.29 12.85 6.46
N ASP A 290 13.07 13.05 7.52
CA ASP A 290 12.88 14.09 8.54
C ASP A 290 13.91 15.23 8.46
N GLY A 291 14.93 15.06 7.61
CA GLY A 291 16.20 15.77 7.71
C GLY A 291 16.39 16.79 6.61
N GLN A 292 17.34 17.70 6.83
CA GLN A 292 17.92 18.51 5.76
C GLN A 292 19.11 17.75 5.15
N PRO A 293 19.42 17.95 3.87
CA PRO A 293 20.59 17.33 3.26
C PRO A 293 21.85 17.79 4.00
N SER A 294 22.68 16.83 4.41
CA SER A 294 23.91 17.06 5.18
C SER A 294 25.16 16.45 4.55
N ALA A 295 25.01 15.72 3.43
CA ALA A 295 26.11 15.19 2.64
C ALA A 295 25.82 15.25 1.14
N CYS A 296 26.87 15.38 0.35
CA CYS A 296 26.87 15.29 -1.11
C CYS A 296 28.18 14.68 -1.60
N TYR A 297 28.19 14.18 -2.84
CA TYR A 297 29.43 13.86 -3.55
C TYR A 297 30.03 15.16 -4.11
N VAL A 298 31.32 15.36 -3.87
CA VAL A 298 32.11 16.48 -4.42
C VAL A 298 32.65 16.11 -5.79
#